data_AF-A0A918J4T7-F1
#
_entry.id   AF-A0A918J4T7-F1
#
_cell.length_a   1.000
_cell.length_b   1.000
_cell.length_c   1.000
_cell.angle_alpha   90.00
_cell.angle_beta   90.00
_cell.angle_gamma   90.00
#
_symmetry.space_group_name_H-M   'P 1'
#
loop_
_entity.id
_entity.type
_entity.pdbx_description
1 polymer ?
#
loop_
_entity_poly.entity_id
_entity_poly.type
_entity_poly.pdbx_seq_one_letter_code
_entity_poly.pdbx_strand_id
1 'polypeptide(L)'
;MALASHKLHRVVATAFHGEQPSKSHVVDHIDTNRRNNRPENLRWVTRLENILLNPITAKRIEYLYGSIEQFLADPQNPKNGSLTPDFEWMRTVTAAEAEYSRQRVLAWAEADRQKGGGKLGDWIFGRGSTPVEEPSPPLVASKTPGAMQRNWQVPAEFPLCPDTTAIAPLATYLERLTKGAIAVISPWGETKVGDVAMLTGGNAICLLGEHGEDSIKPWSIAQITFEDGQFVHESQGTFFMRDGAEKAFALAQGLPWDGGEVFDDYC
;
A
#
# COMPACT_ATOMS: atom_id res chain seq x y z
N MET A 1 -5.09 -0.90 21.72
CA MET A 1 -6.45 -1.42 21.42
C MET A 1 -6.60 -2.76 22.13
N ALA A 2 -7.79 -3.05 22.68
CA ALA A 2 -8.07 -4.31 23.36
C ALA A 2 -9.36 -4.91 22.78
N LEU A 3 -9.38 -6.23 22.59
CA LEU A 3 -10.59 -7.00 22.29
C LEU A 3 -10.91 -7.84 23.53
N ALA A 4 -12.12 -7.70 24.07
CA ALA A 4 -12.59 -8.51 25.22
C ALA A 4 -11.53 -8.63 26.35
N SER A 5 -10.99 -7.51 26.81
CA SER A 5 -9.91 -7.37 27.82
C SER A 5 -8.49 -7.85 27.43
N HIS A 6 -8.31 -8.46 26.25
CA HIS A 6 -7.03 -8.93 25.75
C HIS A 6 -6.36 -7.87 24.85
N LYS A 7 -5.05 -7.67 25.03
CA LYS A 7 -4.26 -6.74 24.19
C LYS A 7 -4.19 -7.29 22.76
N LEU A 8 -4.68 -6.54 21.78
CA LEU A 8 -4.78 -6.98 20.38
C LEU A 8 -3.43 -7.48 19.82
N HIS A 9 -2.34 -6.74 20.02
CA HIS A 9 -1.00 -7.16 19.58
C HIS A 9 -0.55 -8.50 20.19
N ARG A 10 -1.01 -8.88 21.39
CA ARG A 10 -0.70 -10.20 21.97
C ARG A 10 -1.44 -11.30 21.24
N VAL A 11 -2.72 -11.08 20.92
CA VAL A 11 -3.54 -12.03 20.16
C VAL A 11 -2.91 -12.26 18.78
N VAL A 12 -2.57 -11.18 18.07
CA VAL A 12 -1.94 -11.27 16.76
C VAL A 12 -0.55 -11.93 16.86
N ALA A 13 0.31 -11.51 17.79
CA ALA A 13 1.62 -12.12 17.95
C ALA A 13 1.53 -13.62 18.28
N THR A 14 0.58 -14.03 19.12
CA THR A 14 0.35 -15.45 19.42
C THR A 14 -0.11 -16.23 18.19
N ALA A 15 -1.01 -15.66 17.38
CA ALA A 15 -1.54 -16.33 16.19
C ALA A 15 -0.51 -16.52 15.08
N PHE A 16 0.39 -15.54 14.87
CA PHE A 16 1.31 -15.53 13.73
C PHE A 16 2.77 -15.87 14.08
N HIS A 17 3.20 -15.63 15.33
CA HIS A 17 4.57 -15.87 15.80
C HIS A 17 4.66 -16.94 16.90
N GLY A 18 3.55 -17.61 17.19
CA GLY A 18 3.47 -18.66 18.22
C GLY A 18 3.35 -18.11 19.64
N GLU A 19 3.23 -19.05 20.60
CA GLU A 19 3.05 -18.70 22.00
C GLU A 19 4.21 -17.89 22.57
N GLN A 20 3.91 -17.13 23.63
CA GLN A 20 4.90 -16.33 24.34
C GLN A 20 6.07 -17.21 24.82
N PRO A 21 7.32 -17.01 24.33
CA PRO A 21 8.42 -17.94 24.60
C PRO A 21 8.78 -18.05 26.09
N SER A 22 8.64 -16.96 26.84
CA SER A 22 8.79 -16.96 28.29
C SER A 22 8.03 -15.82 28.95
N LYS A 23 7.82 -15.89 30.27
CA LYS A 23 7.15 -14.84 31.05
C LYS A 23 7.82 -13.47 30.97
N SER A 24 9.13 -13.41 30.65
CA SER A 24 9.88 -12.16 30.49
C SER A 24 9.73 -11.53 29.10
N HIS A 25 9.23 -12.27 28.11
CA HIS A 25 8.98 -11.73 26.77
C HIS A 25 7.77 -10.81 26.76
N VAL A 26 7.88 -9.73 26.01
CA VAL A 26 6.81 -8.78 25.70
C VAL A 26 6.69 -8.68 24.18
N VAL A 27 5.55 -8.21 23.70
CA VAL A 27 5.39 -7.90 22.28
C VAL A 27 5.98 -6.52 22.04
N ASP A 28 6.96 -6.45 21.16
CA ASP A 28 7.52 -5.21 20.63
C ASP A 28 6.87 -4.87 19.29
N HIS A 29 6.65 -3.59 19.08
CA HIS A 29 6.23 -3.00 17.82
C HIS A 29 7.49 -2.46 17.16
N ILE A 30 7.95 -3.11 16.09
CA ILE A 30 9.23 -2.81 15.44
C ILE A 30 9.28 -1.34 15.01
N ASP A 31 8.17 -0.81 14.48
CA ASP A 31 8.01 0.60 14.08
C ASP A 31 7.71 1.56 15.24
N THR A 32 7.66 1.07 16.48
CA THR A 32 7.26 1.81 17.71
C THR A 32 5.82 2.33 17.74
N ASN A 33 5.01 2.09 16.70
CA ASN A 33 3.60 2.47 16.61
C ASN A 33 2.69 1.37 17.17
N ARG A 34 2.17 1.58 18.38
CA ARG A 34 1.31 0.62 19.09
C ARG A 34 -0.06 0.38 18.43
N ARG A 35 -0.41 1.16 17.41
CA ARG A 35 -1.64 0.99 16.62
C ARG A 35 -1.41 0.11 15.38
N ASN A 36 -0.17 -0.03 14.90
CA ASN A 36 0.18 -0.93 13.81
C ASN A 36 0.34 -2.37 14.33
N ASN A 37 -0.75 -3.14 14.31
CA ASN A 37 -0.77 -4.52 14.82
C ASN A 37 -0.59 -5.57 13.71
N ARG A 38 -0.04 -5.20 12.56
CA ARG A 38 0.26 -6.15 11.48
C ARG A 38 1.26 -7.20 11.96
N PRO A 39 1.09 -8.49 11.65
CA PRO A 39 1.98 -9.56 12.14
C PRO A 39 3.47 -9.25 11.91
N GLU A 40 3.83 -8.78 10.71
CA GLU A 40 5.18 -8.42 10.31
C GLU A 40 5.81 -7.27 11.12
N ASN A 41 5.00 -6.45 11.80
CA ASN A 41 5.46 -5.37 12.68
C ASN A 41 5.62 -5.80 14.14
N LEU A 42 5.23 -7.03 14.50
CA LEU A 42 5.24 -7.54 15.86
C LEU A 42 6.34 -8.58 16.05
N ARG A 43 6.98 -8.58 17.22
CA ARG A 43 7.91 -9.65 17.62
C ARG A 43 7.89 -9.89 19.13
N TRP A 44 8.19 -11.11 19.54
CA TRP A 44 8.46 -11.42 20.95
C TRP A 44 9.90 -11.07 21.28
N VAL A 45 10.10 -10.18 22.26
CA VAL A 45 11.43 -9.82 22.77
C VAL A 45 11.36 -9.62 24.28
N THR A 46 12.45 -9.85 24.98
CA THR A 46 12.62 -9.37 26.35
C THR A 46 12.78 -7.85 26.39
N ARG A 47 12.58 -7.25 27.57
CA ARG A 47 12.77 -5.79 27.73
C ARG A 47 14.19 -5.35 27.35
N LEU A 48 15.20 -6.16 27.69
CA LEU A 48 16.60 -5.88 27.39
C LEU A 48 16.88 -6.01 25.89
N GLU A 49 16.40 -7.09 25.26
CA GLU A 49 16.52 -7.27 23.80
C GLU A 49 15.84 -6.14 23.04
N ASN A 50 14.69 -5.63 23.51
CA ASN A 50 14.08 -4.47 22.87
C ASN A 50 14.98 -3.24 22.92
N ILE A 51 15.63 -2.98 24.05
CA ILE A 51 16.54 -1.84 24.20
C ILE A 51 17.76 -1.97 23.26
N LEU A 52 18.31 -3.19 23.13
CA LEU A 52 19.52 -3.43 22.36
C LEU A 52 19.28 -3.60 20.85
N LEU A 53 18.16 -4.24 20.46
CA LEU A 53 17.87 -4.61 19.08
C LEU A 53 16.97 -3.60 18.36
N ASN A 54 16.34 -2.67 19.08
CA ASN A 54 15.53 -1.62 18.46
C ASN A 54 16.34 -0.32 18.42
N PRO A 55 16.91 0.07 17.27
CA PRO A 55 17.76 1.26 17.17
C PRO A 55 17.00 2.55 17.52
N ILE A 56 15.68 2.57 17.29
CA ILE A 56 14.80 3.68 17.64
C ILE A 56 14.71 3.81 19.17
N THR A 57 14.51 2.69 19.86
CA THR A 57 14.46 2.63 21.33
C THR A 57 15.81 3.02 21.92
N ALA A 58 16.91 2.49 21.39
CA ALA A 58 18.27 2.81 21.80
C ALA A 58 18.57 4.31 21.67
N LYS A 59 18.31 4.90 20.49
CA LYS A 59 18.54 6.33 20.25
C LYS A 59 17.69 7.22 21.15
N ARG A 60 16.45 6.81 21.45
CA ARG A 60 15.58 7.52 22.40
C ARG A 60 16.15 7.47 23.82
N ILE A 61 16.71 6.34 24.23
CA ILE A 61 17.37 6.18 25.52
C ILE A 61 18.63 7.05 25.60
N GLU A 62 19.47 7.03 24.57
CA GLU A 62 20.64 7.90 24.47
C GLU A 62 20.24 9.38 24.55
N TYR A 63 19.17 9.78 23.88
CA TYR A 63 18.67 11.16 23.93
C TYR A 63 18.21 11.57 25.34
N LEU A 64 17.45 10.70 26.04
CA LEU A 64 16.87 11.01 27.34
C LEU A 64 17.89 10.89 28.49
N TYR A 65 18.79 9.91 28.43
CA TYR A 65 19.67 9.53 29.54
C TYR A 65 21.15 9.82 29.28
N GLY A 66 21.56 10.03 28.02
CA GLY A 66 22.94 10.26 27.58
C GLY A 66 23.64 8.99 27.08
N SER A 67 23.35 7.83 27.66
CA SER A 67 23.80 6.53 27.17
C SER A 67 22.89 5.40 27.68
N ILE A 68 23.01 4.21 27.09
CA ILE A 68 22.27 3.03 27.54
C ILE A 68 22.72 2.61 28.95
N GLU A 69 24.00 2.72 29.27
CA GLU A 69 24.55 2.39 30.60
C GLU A 69 23.97 3.31 31.68
N GLN A 70 23.81 4.60 31.38
CA GLN A 70 23.23 5.56 32.32
C GLN A 70 21.74 5.27 32.57
N PHE A 71 21.02 4.82 31.54
CA PHE A 71 19.64 4.34 31.71
C PHE A 71 19.55 3.06 32.53
N LEU A 72 20.45 2.08 32.31
CA LEU A 72 20.46 0.85 33.09
C LEU A 72 20.82 1.09 34.56
N ALA A 73 21.63 2.11 34.86
CA ALA A 73 22.00 2.50 36.21
C ALA A 73 20.88 3.22 36.98
N ASP A 74 20.16 4.14 36.32
CA ASP A 74 19.03 4.87 36.92
C ASP A 74 17.91 5.15 35.89
N PRO A 75 17.02 4.18 35.65
CA PRO A 75 15.98 4.29 34.62
C PRO A 75 14.81 5.21 35.03
N GLN A 76 14.81 5.77 36.25
CA GLN A 76 13.74 6.64 36.73
C GLN A 76 14.04 8.13 36.53
N ASN A 77 15.30 8.49 36.22
CA ASN A 77 15.76 9.86 36.24
C ASN A 77 16.33 10.32 34.87
N PRO A 78 15.47 10.65 33.89
CA PRO A 78 15.92 11.15 32.60
C PRO A 78 16.59 12.53 32.74
N LYS A 79 17.69 12.75 32.02
CA LYS A 79 18.42 14.03 31.99
C LYS A 79 17.72 15.08 31.12
N ASN A 80 17.10 14.65 30.03
CA ASN A 80 16.45 15.52 29.05
C ASN A 80 14.95 15.23 28.96
N GLY A 81 14.11 16.25 29.22
CA GLY A 81 12.65 16.16 29.06
C GLY A 81 11.94 15.32 30.11
N SER A 82 10.64 15.08 29.90
CA SER A 82 9.80 14.21 30.74
C SER A 82 9.45 12.94 29.98
N LEU A 83 9.24 11.84 30.70
CA LEU A 83 8.69 10.58 30.16
C LEU A 83 7.20 10.75 29.79
N THR A 84 6.85 11.78 29.02
CA THR A 84 5.46 11.97 28.60
C THR A 84 5.11 10.86 27.60
N PRO A 85 4.04 10.10 27.87
CA PRO A 85 3.50 9.14 26.92
C PRO A 85 2.69 9.93 25.88
N ASP A 86 3.38 10.71 25.07
CA ASP A 86 2.75 11.39 23.94
C ASP A 86 2.34 10.33 22.92
N PHE A 87 1.04 10.09 22.85
CA PHE A 87 0.39 9.12 21.97
C PHE A 87 -0.37 9.81 20.83
N GLU A 88 -0.32 11.14 20.71
CA GLU A 88 -1.13 11.90 19.73
C GLU A 88 -0.80 11.51 18.28
N TRP A 89 0.43 11.08 18.05
CA TRP A 89 0.89 10.60 16.75
C TRP A 89 0.48 9.16 16.42
N MET A 90 0.09 8.35 17.41
CA MET A 90 -0.23 6.92 17.19
C MET A 90 -1.62 6.76 16.59
N ARG A 91 -1.68 6.49 15.28
CA ARG A 91 -2.92 6.22 14.53
C ARG A 91 -2.85 4.92 13.74
N THR A 92 -4.01 4.48 13.25
CA THR A 92 -4.09 3.47 12.20
C THR A 92 -3.49 4.06 10.92
N VAL A 93 -2.61 3.29 10.27
CA VAL A 93 -1.83 3.66 9.08
C VAL A 93 -1.92 2.56 8.02
N THR A 94 -1.80 2.93 6.74
CA THR A 94 -1.64 1.96 5.64
C THR A 94 -0.29 1.24 5.73
N ALA A 95 -0.10 0.19 4.93
CA ALA A 95 1.19 -0.51 4.90
C ALA A 95 2.33 0.41 4.40
N ALA A 96 2.06 1.20 3.36
CA ALA A 96 3.01 2.16 2.81
C ALA A 96 3.34 3.29 3.81
N GLU A 97 2.33 3.84 4.48
CA GLU A 97 2.54 4.86 5.52
C GLU A 97 3.38 4.32 6.69
N ALA A 98 3.17 3.07 7.08
CA ALA A 98 3.93 2.41 8.14
C ALA A 98 5.41 2.24 7.76
N GLU A 99 5.69 1.74 6.56
CA GLU A 99 7.06 1.54 6.07
C GLU A 99 7.80 2.88 5.91
N TYR A 100 7.15 3.90 5.36
CA TYR A 100 7.74 5.24 5.28
C TYR A 100 8.05 5.83 6.65
N SER A 101 7.10 5.73 7.59
CA SER A 101 7.30 6.19 8.97
C SER A 101 8.50 5.47 9.58
N ARG A 102 8.57 4.14 9.42
CA ARG A 102 9.69 3.32 9.87
C ARG A 102 11.02 3.78 9.29
N GLN A 103 11.11 4.02 7.97
CA GLN A 103 12.33 4.51 7.32
C GLN A 103 12.79 5.85 7.89
N ARG A 104 11.86 6.80 8.13
CA ARG A 104 12.19 8.08 8.77
C ARG A 104 12.76 7.90 10.17
N VAL A 105 12.15 7.04 10.98
CA VAL A 105 12.59 6.83 12.36
C VAL A 105 13.93 6.07 12.40
N LEU A 106 14.17 5.16 11.45
CA LEU A 106 15.47 4.50 11.29
C LEU A 106 16.56 5.50 10.84
N ALA A 107 16.28 6.33 9.84
CA ALA A 107 17.20 7.38 9.39
C ALA A 107 17.55 8.37 10.53
N TRP A 108 16.60 8.65 11.42
CA TRP A 108 16.88 9.39 12.65
C TRP A 108 17.79 8.65 13.63
N ALA A 109 17.54 7.35 13.85
CA ALA A 109 18.36 6.55 14.73
C ALA A 109 19.83 6.52 14.27
N GLU A 110 20.04 6.47 12.95
CA GLU A 110 21.35 6.50 12.30
C GLU A 110 21.98 7.91 12.25
N ALA A 111 21.18 8.99 12.29
CA ALA A 111 21.69 10.34 12.22
C ALA A 111 22.42 10.77 13.52
N ASP A 112 23.63 11.31 13.36
CA ASP A 112 24.44 11.85 14.46
C ASP A 112 24.12 13.30 14.85
N ARG A 113 23.22 13.99 14.12
CA ARG A 113 22.98 15.42 14.33
C ARG A 113 21.79 15.70 15.24
N GLN A 114 22.07 16.24 16.42
CA GLN A 114 21.13 17.07 17.17
C GLN A 114 21.04 18.47 16.54
N LYS A 115 19.98 18.77 15.79
CA LYS A 115 19.54 20.15 15.58
C LYS A 115 18.03 20.26 15.45
N GLY A 116 17.45 21.15 16.27
CA GLY A 116 16.10 21.70 16.09
C GLY A 116 15.22 21.51 17.32
N GLY A 117 14.86 22.62 17.98
CA GLY A 117 13.89 22.62 19.08
C GLY A 117 12.49 22.21 18.61
N GLY A 118 11.81 21.45 19.46
CA GLY A 118 10.49 20.85 19.23
C GLY A 118 10.35 19.61 20.12
N LYS A 119 9.13 19.09 20.32
CA LYS A 119 8.99 17.78 20.99
C LYS A 119 9.46 16.71 20.01
N LEU A 120 10.22 15.73 20.50
CA LEU A 120 10.72 14.60 19.70
C LEU A 120 9.59 13.91 18.90
N GLY A 121 8.39 13.84 19.49
CA GLY A 121 7.19 13.31 18.84
C GLY A 121 6.77 14.07 17.59
N ASP A 122 6.85 15.41 17.59
CA ASP A 122 6.47 16.26 16.46
C ASP A 122 7.44 16.14 15.28
N TRP A 123 8.72 15.88 15.56
CA TRP A 123 9.73 15.76 14.51
C TRP A 123 9.76 14.34 13.89
N ILE A 124 9.61 13.29 14.71
CA ILE A 124 9.59 11.91 14.24
C ILE A 124 8.24 11.57 13.59
N PHE A 125 7.13 12.04 14.16
CA PHE A 125 5.78 11.60 13.79
C PHE A 125 4.82 12.75 13.42
N GLY A 126 5.25 14.01 13.48
CA GLY A 126 4.44 15.14 13.04
C GLY A 126 4.25 15.15 11.53
N ARG A 127 3.08 15.67 11.11
CA ARG A 127 2.56 15.73 9.73
C ARG A 127 3.34 16.71 8.85
N GLY A 128 4.60 16.41 8.61
CA GLY A 128 5.49 17.22 7.81
C GLY A 128 5.98 16.52 6.54
N SER A 129 5.13 15.78 5.81
CA SER A 129 5.39 15.49 4.39
C SER A 129 4.20 14.83 3.71
N THR A 130 4.11 15.13 2.42
CA THR A 130 3.18 14.65 1.38
C THR A 130 2.75 13.19 1.50
N PRO A 131 1.53 12.84 1.06
CA PRO A 131 1.10 11.44 0.94
C PRO A 131 2.18 10.65 0.21
N VAL A 132 2.65 9.58 0.83
CA VAL A 132 3.61 8.68 0.22
C VAL A 132 2.82 7.82 -0.75
N GLU A 133 3.07 8.01 -2.04
CA GLU A 133 2.49 7.21 -3.10
C GLU A 133 2.93 5.75 -2.89
N GLU A 134 1.98 4.82 -2.85
CA GLU A 134 2.30 3.40 -2.68
C GLU A 134 3.20 2.94 -3.85
N PRO A 135 4.22 2.11 -3.60
CA PRO A 135 5.04 1.59 -4.69
C PRO A 135 4.14 0.82 -5.66
N SER A 136 4.23 1.18 -6.95
CA SER A 136 3.43 0.53 -7.99
C SER A 136 3.69 -0.98 -7.99
N PRO A 137 2.64 -1.82 -8.05
CA PRO A 137 2.79 -3.27 -8.08
C PRO A 137 3.74 -3.73 -9.19
N PRO A 138 4.51 -4.82 -8.97
CA PRO A 138 5.49 -5.30 -9.94
C PRO A 138 4.81 -5.73 -11.24
N LEU A 139 5.44 -5.40 -12.37
CA LEU A 139 4.98 -5.79 -13.69
C LEU A 139 5.21 -7.29 -13.92
N VAL A 140 4.18 -7.97 -14.42
CA VAL A 140 4.21 -9.38 -14.83
C VAL A 140 4.21 -9.42 -16.36
N ALA A 141 4.98 -10.33 -16.94
CA ALA A 141 5.01 -10.50 -18.40
C ALA A 141 3.67 -11.07 -18.90
N SER A 142 3.15 -10.50 -19.99
CA SER A 142 1.96 -11.05 -20.66
C SER A 142 2.37 -12.11 -21.70
N LYS A 143 1.38 -12.76 -22.32
CA LYS A 143 1.62 -13.65 -23.48
C LYS A 143 1.80 -12.88 -24.78
N THR A 144 1.49 -11.59 -24.80
CA THR A 144 1.57 -10.74 -25.99
C THR A 144 2.91 -10.02 -26.05
N PRO A 145 3.66 -10.13 -27.17
CA PRO A 145 4.91 -9.39 -27.36
C PRO A 145 4.69 -7.88 -27.21
N GLY A 146 5.54 -7.23 -26.42
CA GLY A 146 5.44 -5.78 -26.20
C GLY A 146 4.37 -5.35 -25.18
N ALA A 147 3.71 -6.29 -24.51
CA ALA A 147 2.75 -6.01 -23.45
C ALA A 147 3.14 -6.67 -22.11
N MET A 148 2.91 -5.93 -21.03
CA MET A 148 3.04 -6.33 -19.65
C MET A 148 1.71 -6.12 -18.92
N GLN A 149 1.62 -6.65 -17.71
CA GLN A 149 0.42 -6.57 -16.90
C GLN A 149 0.74 -6.21 -15.45
N ARG A 150 -0.12 -5.39 -14.84
CA ARG A 150 -0.08 -4.99 -13.44
C ARG A 150 -1.39 -5.40 -12.77
N ASN A 151 -1.33 -5.83 -11.51
CA ASN A 151 -2.49 -6.36 -10.77
C ASN A 151 -3.18 -7.58 -11.42
N TRP A 152 -2.49 -8.29 -12.33
CA TRP A 152 -2.89 -9.59 -12.83
C TRP A 152 -1.83 -10.65 -12.54
N GLN A 153 -2.22 -11.67 -11.77
CA GLN A 153 -1.35 -12.78 -11.37
C GLN A 153 -1.07 -13.77 -12.51
N VAL A 154 -2.01 -13.92 -13.44
CA VAL A 154 -1.92 -14.91 -14.52
C VAL A 154 -1.70 -14.21 -15.86
N PRO A 155 -0.68 -14.63 -16.64
CA PRO A 155 -0.40 -14.06 -17.95
C PRO A 155 -1.59 -14.15 -18.91
N ALA A 156 -2.10 -13.00 -19.33
CA ALA A 156 -3.15 -12.84 -20.32
C ALA A 156 -2.56 -12.53 -21.71
N GLU A 157 -3.37 -12.68 -22.73
CA GLU A 157 -3.08 -12.25 -24.09
C GLU A 157 -3.97 -11.05 -24.45
N PHE A 158 -3.40 -10.08 -25.16
CA PHE A 158 -4.02 -8.84 -25.61
C PHE A 158 -4.04 -8.77 -27.14
N PRO A 159 -5.05 -9.38 -27.81
CA PRO A 159 -5.05 -9.55 -29.26
C PRO A 159 -5.03 -8.24 -30.06
N LEU A 160 -5.54 -7.16 -29.46
CA LEU A 160 -5.64 -5.84 -30.09
C LEU A 160 -4.42 -4.96 -29.82
N CYS A 161 -3.45 -5.43 -29.03
CA CYS A 161 -2.23 -4.68 -28.71
C CYS A 161 -1.45 -4.37 -30.00
N PRO A 162 -1.13 -3.10 -30.29
CA PRO A 162 -0.32 -2.75 -31.44
C PRO A 162 1.17 -2.99 -31.19
N ASP A 163 1.96 -2.89 -32.26
CA ASP A 163 3.41 -2.88 -32.17
C ASP A 163 3.90 -1.64 -31.41
N THR A 164 4.94 -1.82 -30.60
CA THR A 164 5.50 -0.76 -29.75
C THR A 164 6.28 0.31 -30.50
N THR A 165 6.44 0.15 -31.82
CA THR A 165 7.18 1.06 -32.71
C THR A 165 6.34 2.20 -33.28
N ALA A 166 5.05 2.26 -32.95
CA ALA A 166 4.15 3.30 -33.43
C ALA A 166 4.55 4.70 -32.92
N ILE A 167 4.32 5.74 -33.75
CA ILE A 167 4.62 7.14 -33.41
C ILE A 167 3.75 7.64 -32.25
N ALA A 168 2.51 7.14 -32.16
CA ALA A 168 1.57 7.44 -31.07
C ALA A 168 0.95 6.13 -30.54
N PRO A 169 1.70 5.35 -29.72
CA PRO A 169 1.33 3.99 -29.32
C PRO A 169 -0.07 3.87 -28.72
N LEU A 170 -0.43 4.77 -27.79
CA LEU A 170 -1.74 4.75 -27.13
C LEU A 170 -2.88 5.19 -28.06
N ALA A 171 -2.67 6.17 -28.94
CA ALA A 171 -3.69 6.56 -29.91
C ALA A 171 -3.98 5.42 -30.89
N THR A 172 -2.93 4.77 -31.39
CA THR A 172 -3.07 3.57 -32.25
C THR A 172 -3.76 2.43 -31.52
N TYR A 173 -3.48 2.23 -30.23
CA TYR A 173 -4.15 1.20 -29.47
C TYR A 173 -5.64 1.54 -29.28
N LEU A 174 -5.96 2.79 -28.94
CA LEU A 174 -7.35 3.23 -28.79
C LEU A 174 -8.18 2.98 -30.07
N GLU A 175 -7.62 3.24 -31.25
CA GLU A 175 -8.29 2.99 -32.53
C GLU A 175 -8.56 1.49 -32.80
N ARG A 176 -7.71 0.59 -32.26
CA ARG A 176 -7.89 -0.87 -32.39
C ARG A 176 -8.94 -1.42 -31.44
N LEU A 177 -9.20 -0.76 -30.31
CA LEU A 177 -10.18 -1.17 -29.31
C LEU A 177 -11.61 -0.88 -29.79
N THR A 178 -12.07 -1.69 -30.73
CA THR A 178 -13.42 -1.59 -31.30
C THR A 178 -14.43 -2.34 -30.43
N LYS A 179 -15.56 -1.70 -30.14
CA LYS A 179 -16.62 -2.26 -29.27
C LYS A 179 -17.07 -3.64 -29.74
N GLY A 180 -17.12 -4.60 -28.82
CA GLY A 180 -17.46 -6.01 -29.04
C GLY A 180 -16.29 -6.90 -29.45
N ALA A 181 -15.13 -6.35 -29.82
CA ALA A 181 -13.93 -7.15 -30.12
C ALA A 181 -13.32 -7.75 -28.85
N ILE A 182 -12.54 -8.82 -28.98
CA ILE A 182 -11.88 -9.47 -27.84
C ILE A 182 -10.64 -8.66 -27.45
N ALA A 183 -10.68 -8.04 -26.27
CA ALA A 183 -9.61 -7.21 -25.73
C ALA A 183 -8.57 -8.04 -24.97
N VAL A 184 -9.03 -9.04 -24.21
CA VAL A 184 -8.21 -9.84 -23.29
C VAL A 184 -8.63 -11.30 -23.39
N ILE A 185 -7.65 -12.20 -23.51
CA ILE A 185 -7.83 -13.65 -23.42
C ILE A 185 -7.05 -14.12 -22.20
N SER A 186 -7.77 -14.63 -21.20
CA SER A 186 -7.20 -15.22 -19.99
C SER A 186 -7.58 -16.70 -19.88
N PRO A 187 -6.92 -17.50 -19.02
CA PRO A 187 -7.34 -18.88 -18.77
C PRO A 187 -8.76 -19.02 -18.21
N TRP A 188 -9.36 -17.95 -17.70
CA TRP A 188 -10.72 -17.95 -17.14
C TRP A 188 -11.78 -17.43 -18.12
N GLY A 189 -11.37 -17.01 -19.31
CA GLY A 189 -12.28 -16.54 -20.34
C GLY A 189 -11.80 -15.31 -21.08
N GLU A 190 -12.65 -14.86 -21.98
CA GLU A 190 -12.45 -13.71 -22.86
C GLU A 190 -13.15 -12.47 -22.28
N THR A 191 -12.52 -11.31 -22.49
CA THR A 191 -13.11 -10.01 -22.17
C THR A 191 -13.29 -9.23 -23.46
N LYS A 192 -14.51 -8.80 -23.73
CA LYS A 192 -14.85 -7.98 -24.90
C LYS A 192 -14.69 -6.51 -24.57
N VAL A 193 -14.39 -5.71 -25.59
CA VAL A 193 -14.35 -4.25 -25.49
C VAL A 193 -15.77 -3.73 -25.30
N GLY A 194 -16.04 -3.10 -24.16
CA GLY A 194 -17.22 -2.29 -23.93
C GLY A 194 -16.94 -0.84 -24.35
N ASP A 195 -17.06 0.09 -23.42
CA ASP A 195 -16.71 1.50 -23.64
C ASP A 195 -15.22 1.76 -23.39
N VAL A 196 -14.64 2.65 -24.20
CA VAL A 196 -13.22 3.01 -24.12
C VAL A 196 -13.04 4.51 -24.17
N ALA A 197 -12.09 5.02 -23.40
CA ALA A 197 -11.77 6.44 -23.36
C ALA A 197 -10.28 6.67 -23.14
N MET A 198 -9.75 7.75 -23.72
CA MET A 198 -8.43 8.26 -23.36
C MET A 198 -8.56 9.08 -22.08
N LEU A 199 -7.70 8.82 -21.09
CA LEU A 199 -7.68 9.57 -19.84
C LEU A 199 -7.13 10.99 -20.03
N THR A 200 -7.53 11.88 -19.12
CA THR A 200 -7.09 13.28 -19.11
C THR A 200 -5.56 13.35 -19.04
N GLY A 201 -4.95 13.92 -20.09
CA GLY A 201 -3.49 13.98 -20.24
C GLY A 201 -2.93 13.07 -21.33
N GLY A 202 -3.74 12.18 -21.94
CA GLY A 202 -3.34 11.36 -23.08
C GLY A 202 -2.30 10.29 -22.75
N ASN A 203 -2.10 10.00 -21.46
CA ASN A 203 -1.08 9.09 -20.94
C ASN A 203 -1.61 7.67 -20.69
N ALA A 204 -2.92 7.46 -20.77
CA ALA A 204 -3.54 6.19 -20.48
C ALA A 204 -4.90 6.03 -21.19
N ILE A 205 -5.27 4.80 -21.48
CA ILE A 205 -6.60 4.41 -21.97
C ILE A 205 -7.34 3.72 -20.83
N CYS A 206 -8.59 4.08 -20.61
CA CYS A 206 -9.52 3.34 -19.77
C CYS A 206 -10.39 2.45 -20.66
N LEU A 207 -10.44 1.16 -20.33
CA LEU A 207 -11.22 0.14 -21.01
C LEU A 207 -12.23 -0.43 -20.03
N LEU A 208 -13.51 -0.31 -20.37
CA LEU A 208 -14.60 -1.08 -19.76
C LEU A 208 -14.70 -2.41 -20.48
N GLY A 209 -14.42 -3.49 -19.77
CA GLY A 209 -14.45 -4.85 -20.26
C GLY A 209 -15.78 -5.54 -19.95
N GLU A 210 -16.30 -6.28 -20.93
CA GLU A 210 -17.50 -7.11 -20.79
C GLU A 210 -17.10 -8.60 -20.81
N HIS A 211 -17.44 -9.33 -19.75
CA HIS A 211 -17.27 -10.78 -19.67
C HIS A 211 -18.54 -11.50 -20.15
N GLY A 212 -18.44 -12.81 -20.39
CA GLY A 212 -19.60 -13.62 -20.79
C GLY A 212 -20.72 -13.64 -19.74
N GLU A 213 -21.95 -13.97 -20.16
CA GLU A 213 -23.15 -14.00 -19.32
C GLU A 213 -23.04 -14.94 -18.10
N ASP A 214 -22.17 -15.94 -18.17
CA ASP A 214 -21.90 -16.88 -17.08
C ASP A 214 -20.93 -16.33 -16.01
N SER A 215 -20.38 -15.13 -16.21
CA SER A 215 -19.45 -14.51 -15.26
C SER A 215 -20.19 -13.95 -14.04
N ILE A 216 -19.72 -14.29 -12.83
CA ILE A 216 -20.22 -13.74 -11.57
C ILE A 216 -20.08 -12.20 -11.53
N LYS A 217 -18.99 -11.69 -12.10
CA LYS A 217 -18.73 -10.26 -12.26
C LYS A 217 -18.59 -9.96 -13.75
N PRO A 218 -19.69 -9.59 -14.42
CA PRO A 218 -19.71 -9.46 -15.88
C PRO A 218 -18.98 -8.22 -16.39
N TRP A 219 -18.53 -7.32 -15.51
CA TRP A 219 -17.88 -6.07 -15.89
C TRP A 219 -16.49 -5.94 -15.28
N SER A 220 -15.56 -5.31 -16.00
CA SER A 220 -14.23 -4.96 -15.49
C SER A 220 -13.77 -3.60 -15.98
N ILE A 221 -12.83 -3.00 -15.24
CA ILE A 221 -12.08 -1.83 -15.69
C ILE A 221 -10.62 -2.20 -15.80
N ALA A 222 -10.02 -1.87 -16.94
CA ALA A 222 -8.59 -1.95 -17.16
C ALA A 222 -8.05 -0.60 -17.62
N GLN A 223 -6.87 -0.24 -17.13
CA GLN A 223 -6.13 0.92 -17.59
C GLN A 223 -4.94 0.45 -18.43
N ILE A 224 -4.68 1.12 -19.55
CA ILE A 224 -3.59 0.79 -20.45
C ILE A 224 -2.67 2.00 -20.56
N THR A 225 -1.42 1.86 -20.12
CA THR A 225 -0.37 2.88 -20.26
C THR A 225 0.71 2.39 -21.22
N PHE A 226 1.58 3.31 -21.64
CA PHE A 226 2.78 2.98 -22.43
C PHE A 226 4.01 3.44 -21.65
N GLU A 227 4.74 2.48 -21.08
CA GLU A 227 5.84 2.69 -20.14
C GLU A 227 7.07 1.93 -20.65
N ASP A 228 8.24 2.57 -20.68
CA ASP A 228 9.53 1.97 -21.09
C ASP A 228 9.50 1.20 -22.43
N GLY A 229 8.68 1.68 -23.38
CA GLY A 229 8.54 1.07 -24.71
C GLY A 229 7.63 -0.16 -24.75
N GLN A 230 6.83 -0.39 -23.71
CA GLN A 230 5.90 -1.50 -23.58
C GLN A 230 4.51 -1.02 -23.18
N PHE A 231 3.47 -1.73 -23.62
CA PHE A 231 2.11 -1.50 -23.15
C PHE A 231 1.93 -2.17 -21.79
N VAL A 232 1.43 -1.43 -20.79
CA VAL A 232 1.15 -1.97 -19.48
C VAL A 232 -0.36 -1.98 -19.27
N HIS A 233 -0.92 -3.16 -19.06
CA HIS A 233 -2.33 -3.33 -18.76
C HIS A 233 -2.53 -3.56 -17.27
N GLU A 234 -3.21 -2.63 -16.62
CA GLU A 234 -3.49 -2.65 -15.19
C GLU A 234 -4.97 -2.94 -14.92
N SER A 235 -5.24 -3.96 -14.11
CA SER A 235 -6.60 -4.21 -13.64
C SER A 235 -6.98 -3.22 -12.54
N GLN A 236 -8.08 -2.49 -12.74
CA GLN A 236 -8.67 -1.54 -11.77
C GLN A 236 -9.85 -2.14 -11.01
N GLY A 237 -10.21 -3.40 -11.29
CA GLY A 237 -11.25 -4.13 -10.58
C GLY A 237 -12.29 -4.78 -11.49
N THR A 238 -13.15 -5.58 -10.87
CA THR A 238 -14.29 -6.27 -11.48
C THR A 238 -15.57 -5.95 -10.69
N PHE A 239 -16.67 -5.78 -11.42
CA PHE A 239 -17.92 -5.24 -10.89
C PHE A 239 -19.07 -6.22 -11.15
N PHE A 240 -19.99 -6.29 -10.19
CA PHE A 240 -21.20 -7.10 -10.30
C PHE A 240 -22.22 -6.46 -11.23
N MET A 241 -22.37 -5.13 -11.12
CA MET A 241 -23.37 -4.38 -11.86
C MET A 241 -22.73 -3.41 -12.85
N ARG A 242 -23.49 -3.12 -13.91
CA ARG A 242 -23.02 -2.25 -14.99
C ARG A 242 -22.83 -0.82 -14.52
N ASP A 243 -23.75 -0.31 -13.71
CA ASP A 243 -23.69 1.02 -13.11
C ASP A 243 -22.44 1.20 -12.21
N GLY A 244 -22.02 0.15 -11.52
CA GLY A 244 -20.75 0.11 -10.77
C GLY A 244 -19.54 0.29 -11.67
N ALA A 245 -19.49 -0.43 -12.80
CA ALA A 245 -18.43 -0.28 -13.78
C ALA A 245 -18.47 1.08 -14.48
N GLU A 246 -19.65 1.59 -14.85
CA GLU A 246 -19.83 2.91 -15.46
C GLU A 246 -19.41 4.05 -14.51
N LYS A 247 -19.72 3.92 -13.22
CA LYS A 247 -19.23 4.83 -12.17
C LYS A 247 -17.71 4.83 -12.12
N ALA A 248 -17.09 3.65 -12.03
CA ALA A 248 -15.63 3.54 -12.00
C ALA A 248 -14.98 4.09 -13.29
N PHE A 249 -15.59 3.84 -14.45
CA PHE A 249 -15.14 4.35 -15.74
C PHE A 249 -15.22 5.88 -15.82
N ALA A 250 -16.30 6.51 -15.32
CA ALA A 250 -16.43 7.96 -15.26
C ALA A 250 -15.41 8.59 -14.32
N LEU A 251 -15.24 8.01 -13.13
CA LEU A 251 -14.28 8.49 -12.13
C LEU A 251 -12.84 8.37 -12.62
N ALA A 252 -12.49 7.28 -13.32
CA ALA A 252 -11.16 7.09 -13.92
C ALA A 252 -10.82 8.19 -14.93
N GLN A 253 -11.82 8.72 -15.65
CA GLN A 253 -11.67 9.85 -16.58
C GLN A 253 -11.57 11.22 -15.87
N GLY A 254 -11.83 11.27 -14.56
CA GLY A 254 -11.96 12.51 -13.81
C GLY A 254 -13.30 13.21 -14.03
N LEU A 255 -14.31 12.48 -14.54
CA LEU A 255 -15.67 13.01 -14.71
C LEU A 255 -16.47 12.84 -13.40
N PRO A 256 -17.39 13.77 -13.09
CA PRO A 256 -18.32 13.58 -11.97
C PRO A 256 -19.27 12.40 -12.23
N TRP A 257 -19.74 11.78 -11.15
CA TRP A 257 -20.75 10.73 -11.20
C TRP A 257 -22.03 11.19 -10.49
N ASP A 258 -23.12 11.24 -11.25
CA ASP A 258 -24.41 11.75 -10.78
C ASP A 258 -25.40 10.62 -10.44
N GLY A 259 -25.02 9.36 -10.70
CA GLY A 259 -25.88 8.18 -10.54
C GLY A 259 -26.08 7.70 -9.10
N GLY A 260 -25.49 8.39 -8.11
CA GLY A 260 -25.62 8.04 -6.69
C GLY A 260 -24.78 6.83 -6.25
N GLU A 261 -25.20 6.21 -5.15
CA GLU A 261 -24.59 4.99 -4.60
C GLU A 261 -24.96 3.78 -5.47
N VAL A 262 -23.97 2.93 -5.77
CA VAL A 262 -24.11 1.72 -6.58
C VAL A 262 -23.89 0.48 -5.71
N PHE A 263 -24.39 -0.68 -6.16
CA PHE A 263 -24.26 -1.92 -5.40
C PHE A 263 -22.79 -2.27 -5.05
N ASP A 264 -21.88 -2.04 -6.00
CA ASP A 264 -20.45 -2.30 -5.85
C ASP A 264 -19.78 -1.39 -4.79
N ASP A 265 -20.41 -0.29 -4.33
CA ASP A 265 -19.87 0.56 -3.25
C ASP A 265 -19.91 -0.12 -1.87
N TYR A 266 -20.73 -1.16 -1.72
CA TYR A 266 -20.94 -1.87 -0.45
C TYR A 266 -20.27 -3.25 -0.40
N CYS A 267 -19.47 -3.59 -1.43
CA CYS A 267 -18.83 -4.90 -1.60
C CYS A 267 -17.34 -4.90 -1.27
#